data_AF-A0A9P7QS86-F1
#
_entry.id   AF-A0A9P7QS86-F1
#
_cell.length_a   1.000
_cell.length_b   1.000
_cell.length_c   1.000
_cell.angle_alpha   90.00
_cell.angle_beta   90.00
_cell.angle_gamma   90.00
#
_symmetry.space_group_name_H-M   'P 1'
#
loop_
_entity.id
_entity.type
_entity.pdbx_description
1 polymer ?
#
loop_
_entity_poly.entity_id
_entity_poly.type
_entity_poly.pdbx_seq_one_letter_code
_entity_poly.pdbx_strand_id
1 'polypeptide(L)'
;MREALVKLVSAKRTVQALLSLFYQFRQDTKSPDNQLYFFPYYTHLDRLSEWRCYVKESHIVAISQSRLYQPNHAGITDEMLRRLATQAQHLWVRIAPHLHFKSCILDVYAEVLNPEFDLKLIEINPWGAHSGSGSLLFHWLDDADILDPRQPDGTTTIRLVEAREAKALTRDEAFQIGRGGIIEDELRCLRERGLEWVLNDDRYAEFMALPVPDGQSGLTTRKDGLKIFRKGLVGEVTGVRPRDHPRFLKLKRAYEATR
;
A
#
# COMPACT_ATOMS: atom_id res chain seq x y z
N MET A 1 15.34 -9.59 -25.56
CA MET A 1 15.70 -10.39 -24.36
C MET A 1 16.77 -9.73 -23.49
N ARG A 2 17.91 -9.29 -24.05
CA ARG A 2 18.98 -8.59 -23.30
C ARG A 2 18.48 -7.42 -22.46
N GLU A 3 17.66 -6.53 -23.02
CA GLU A 3 17.11 -5.37 -22.30
C GLU A 3 16.20 -5.76 -21.12
N ALA A 4 15.40 -6.82 -21.29
CA ALA A 4 14.54 -7.32 -20.22
C ALA A 4 15.38 -7.84 -19.05
N LEU A 5 16.45 -8.60 -19.35
CA LEU A 5 17.40 -9.06 -18.32
C LEU A 5 18.08 -7.89 -17.61
N VAL A 6 18.53 -6.86 -18.35
CA VAL A 6 19.11 -5.65 -17.76
C VAL A 6 18.12 -4.98 -16.81
N LYS A 7 16.85 -4.83 -17.20
CA LYS A 7 15.81 -4.27 -16.32
C LYS A 7 15.56 -5.14 -15.09
N LEU A 8 15.51 -6.47 -15.25
CA LEU A 8 15.31 -7.40 -14.14
C LEU A 8 16.46 -7.31 -13.12
N VAL A 9 17.73 -7.31 -13.56
CA VAL A 9 18.88 -7.29 -12.63
C VAL A 9 19.20 -5.90 -12.07
N SER A 10 18.66 -4.84 -12.68
CA SER A 10 18.82 -3.46 -12.18
C SER A 10 17.67 -2.99 -11.28
N ALA A 11 16.53 -3.67 -11.30
CA ALA A 11 15.39 -3.34 -10.45
C ALA A 11 15.60 -3.83 -9.02
N LYS A 12 15.67 -2.90 -8.06
CA LYS A 12 15.80 -3.22 -6.62
C LYS A 12 14.80 -4.27 -6.15
N ARG A 13 13.52 -4.15 -6.56
CA ARG A 13 12.45 -5.09 -6.19
C ARG A 13 12.72 -6.50 -6.72
N THR A 14 13.11 -6.62 -7.99
CA THR A 14 13.44 -7.92 -8.60
C THR A 14 14.65 -8.55 -7.94
N VAL A 15 15.71 -7.77 -7.66
CA VAL A 15 16.90 -8.26 -6.95
C VAL A 15 16.53 -8.73 -5.54
N GLN A 16 15.71 -7.97 -4.80
CA GLN A 16 15.23 -8.37 -3.48
C GLN A 16 14.40 -9.66 -3.53
N ALA A 17 13.53 -9.83 -4.53
CA ALA A 17 12.77 -11.05 -4.74
C ALA A 17 13.71 -12.24 -5.01
N LEU A 18 14.66 -12.10 -5.95
CA LEU A 18 15.64 -13.13 -6.27
C LEU A 18 16.51 -13.52 -5.06
N LEU A 19 16.95 -12.56 -4.25
CA LEU A 19 17.71 -12.83 -3.03
C LEU A 19 16.87 -13.55 -1.99
N SER A 20 15.63 -13.11 -1.76
CA SER A 20 14.71 -13.76 -0.81
C SER A 20 14.47 -15.21 -1.20
N LEU A 21 14.29 -15.47 -2.49
CA LEU A 21 14.19 -16.81 -3.05
C LEU A 21 15.46 -17.62 -2.78
N PHE A 22 16.65 -17.09 -3.10
CA PHE A 22 17.92 -17.78 -2.85
C PHE A 22 18.10 -18.20 -1.39
N TYR A 23 17.65 -17.38 -0.44
CA TYR A 23 17.70 -17.72 0.98
C TYR A 23 16.67 -18.79 1.38
N GLN A 24 15.46 -18.76 0.81
CA GLN A 24 14.42 -19.77 1.06
C GLN A 24 14.79 -21.15 0.48
N PHE A 25 15.44 -21.19 -0.69
CA PHE A 25 15.92 -22.42 -1.34
C PHE A 25 16.86 -23.26 -0.46
N ARG A 26 17.55 -22.65 0.51
CA ARG A 26 18.43 -23.39 1.42
C ARG A 26 17.68 -24.16 2.51
N GLN A 27 16.38 -23.92 2.69
CA GLN A 27 15.63 -24.42 3.84
C GLN A 27 14.47 -25.36 3.50
N ASP A 28 13.98 -25.38 2.25
CA ASP A 28 12.85 -26.23 1.87
C ASP A 28 13.01 -26.84 0.47
N THR A 29 12.84 -28.16 0.35
CA THR A 29 12.91 -28.92 -0.91
C THR A 29 11.65 -28.74 -1.77
N LYS A 30 10.57 -28.18 -1.22
CA LYS A 30 9.37 -27.79 -1.97
C LYS A 30 9.47 -26.33 -2.41
N SER A 31 10.44 -26.05 -3.28
CA SER A 31 10.59 -24.71 -3.84
C SER A 31 9.29 -24.28 -4.54
N PRO A 32 8.83 -23.03 -4.35
CA PRO A 32 7.84 -22.46 -5.26
C PRO A 32 8.38 -22.47 -6.69
N ASP A 33 7.51 -22.71 -7.67
CA ASP A 33 7.85 -22.60 -9.09
C ASP A 33 8.18 -21.13 -9.42
N ASN A 34 9.46 -20.86 -9.61
CA ASN A 34 9.92 -19.52 -9.97
C ASN A 34 9.74 -19.31 -11.48
N GLN A 35 8.74 -18.53 -11.83
CA GLN A 35 8.39 -18.25 -13.21
C GLN A 35 8.66 -16.78 -13.54
N LEU A 36 9.23 -16.55 -14.73
CA LEU A 36 9.29 -15.21 -15.32
C LEU A 36 8.09 -15.04 -16.24
N TYR A 37 7.23 -14.09 -15.89
CA TYR A 37 6.07 -13.76 -16.70
C TYR A 37 6.41 -12.59 -17.62
N PHE A 38 6.22 -12.80 -18.92
CA PHE A 38 6.36 -11.77 -19.95
C PHE A 38 4.99 -11.41 -20.48
N PHE A 39 4.53 -10.20 -20.19
CA PHE A 39 3.28 -9.66 -20.70
C PHE A 39 3.55 -8.79 -21.94
N PRO A 40 2.63 -8.75 -22.92
CA PRO A 40 2.69 -7.77 -23.99
C PRO A 40 2.78 -6.34 -23.42
N TYR A 41 3.69 -5.54 -23.96
CA TYR A 41 3.80 -4.13 -23.57
C TYR A 41 2.79 -3.30 -24.37
N TYR A 42 1.89 -2.63 -23.67
CA TYR A 42 0.89 -1.75 -24.28
C TYR A 42 1.36 -0.30 -24.20
N THR A 43 1.82 0.27 -25.32
CA THR A 43 2.38 1.62 -25.41
C THR A 43 1.37 2.74 -25.18
N HIS A 44 0.08 2.45 -25.39
CA HIS A 44 -0.99 3.44 -25.37
C HIS A 44 -1.79 3.47 -24.06
N LEU A 45 -1.33 2.75 -23.02
CA LEU A 45 -2.00 2.79 -21.73
C LEU A 45 -1.85 4.18 -21.13
N ASP A 46 -2.98 4.81 -20.87
CA ASP A 46 -3.00 6.02 -20.07
C ASP A 46 -2.71 5.67 -18.61
N ARG A 47 -1.63 6.22 -18.07
CA ARG A 47 -1.18 5.89 -16.72
C ARG A 47 -2.07 6.51 -15.63
N LEU A 48 -2.95 7.45 -15.96
CA LEU A 48 -3.98 7.95 -15.04
C LEU A 48 -5.20 7.02 -14.98
N SER A 49 -5.32 6.09 -15.94
CA SER A 49 -6.34 5.06 -15.98
C SER A 49 -5.97 3.80 -15.18
N GLU A 50 -4.93 3.88 -14.33
CA GLU A 50 -4.57 2.83 -13.38
C GLU A 50 -5.16 3.12 -12.00
N TRP A 51 -5.81 2.12 -11.43
CA TRP A 51 -6.51 2.20 -10.16
C TRP A 51 -6.12 1.02 -9.25
N ARG A 52 -6.17 1.26 -7.94
CA ARG A 52 -5.98 0.25 -6.91
C ARG A 52 -7.27 0.01 -6.15
N CYS A 53 -7.79 -1.20 -6.20
CA CYS A 53 -8.97 -1.64 -5.46
C CYS A 53 -8.56 -2.41 -4.20
N TYR A 54 -9.19 -2.07 -3.08
CA TYR A 54 -8.97 -2.68 -1.78
C TYR A 54 -10.08 -3.71 -1.54
N VAL A 55 -9.70 -4.99 -1.48
CA VAL A 55 -10.62 -6.09 -1.20
C VAL A 55 -10.46 -6.52 0.25
N LYS A 56 -11.53 -6.43 1.04
CA LYS A 56 -11.58 -6.90 2.42
C LYS A 56 -12.73 -7.87 2.60
N GLU A 57 -12.43 -9.07 3.10
CA GLU A 57 -13.42 -10.14 3.33
C GLU A 57 -14.41 -10.30 2.15
N SER A 58 -13.86 -10.36 0.94
CA SER A 58 -14.57 -10.52 -0.33
C SER A 58 -15.40 -9.31 -0.80
N HIS A 59 -15.19 -8.11 -0.23
CA HIS A 59 -15.86 -6.87 -0.63
C HIS A 59 -14.85 -5.83 -1.12
N ILE A 60 -15.18 -5.09 -2.18
CA ILE A 60 -14.41 -3.90 -2.58
C ILE A 60 -14.77 -2.75 -1.64
N VAL A 61 -13.89 -2.47 -0.67
CA VAL A 61 -14.14 -1.44 0.35
C VAL A 61 -13.63 -0.06 -0.08
N ALA A 62 -12.58 -0.02 -0.92
CA ALA A 62 -12.03 1.23 -1.39
C ALA A 62 -11.40 1.14 -2.78
N ILE A 63 -11.27 2.28 -3.47
CA ILE A 63 -10.56 2.42 -4.75
C ILE A 63 -9.72 3.70 -4.73
N SER A 64 -8.45 3.62 -5.11
CA SER A 64 -7.54 4.76 -5.21
C SER A 64 -7.06 4.91 -6.65
N GLN A 65 -6.93 6.15 -7.13
CA GLN A 65 -6.09 6.45 -8.29
C GLN A 65 -4.63 6.01 -8.00
N SER A 66 -3.97 5.32 -8.92
CA SER A 66 -2.58 4.85 -8.72
C SER A 66 -1.56 5.99 -8.69
N ARG A 67 -1.81 7.06 -9.45
CA ARG A 67 -0.90 8.21 -9.56
C ARG A 67 -1.29 9.36 -8.65
N LEU A 68 -1.00 9.19 -7.35
CA LEU A 68 -1.33 10.18 -6.32
C LEU A 68 -0.64 11.56 -6.48
N TYR A 69 0.38 11.67 -7.34
CA TYR A 69 1.10 12.93 -7.62
C TYR A 69 0.59 13.70 -8.84
N GLN A 70 -0.35 13.11 -9.59
CA GLN A 70 -0.90 13.69 -10.80
C GLN A 70 -2.40 13.93 -10.62
N PRO A 71 -2.89 15.14 -10.88
CA PRO A 71 -4.33 15.38 -10.94
C PRO A 71 -5.00 14.38 -11.87
N ASN A 72 -6.19 13.92 -11.51
CA ASN A 72 -6.95 13.03 -12.38
C ASN A 72 -7.45 13.80 -13.62
N HIS A 73 -8.00 13.08 -14.59
CA HIS A 73 -8.61 13.70 -15.75
C HIS A 73 -9.75 14.66 -15.36
N ALA A 74 -9.76 15.82 -16.01
CA ALA A 74 -10.93 16.69 -15.98
C ALA A 74 -12.14 15.96 -16.58
N GLY A 75 -13.33 16.21 -16.02
CA GLY A 75 -14.59 15.66 -16.56
C GLY A 75 -14.98 14.27 -16.05
N ILE A 76 -14.24 13.69 -15.09
CA ILE A 76 -14.69 12.49 -14.39
C ILE A 76 -15.94 12.83 -13.58
N THR A 77 -17.01 12.05 -13.79
CA THR A 77 -18.29 12.21 -13.12
C THR A 77 -18.53 11.10 -12.08
N ASP A 78 -19.42 11.35 -11.13
CA ASP A 78 -19.83 10.34 -10.14
C ASP A 78 -20.36 9.06 -10.80
N GLU A 79 -21.05 9.17 -11.94
CA GLU A 79 -21.57 8.01 -12.66
C GLU A 79 -20.44 7.12 -13.21
N MET A 80 -19.40 7.74 -13.77
CA MET A 80 -18.20 7.01 -14.22
C MET A 80 -17.51 6.28 -13.07
N LEU A 81 -17.44 6.92 -11.89
CA LEU A 81 -16.86 6.32 -10.69
C LEU A 81 -17.73 5.18 -10.13
N ARG A 82 -19.06 5.30 -10.16
CA ARG A 82 -19.99 4.21 -9.81
C ARG A 82 -19.84 3.02 -10.76
N ARG A 83 -19.69 3.27 -12.06
CA ARG A 83 -19.40 2.23 -13.06
C ARG A 83 -18.06 1.55 -12.76
N LEU A 84 -17.01 2.31 -12.41
CA LEU A 84 -15.71 1.76 -12.02
C LEU A 84 -15.85 0.80 -10.83
N ALA A 85 -16.51 1.23 -9.74
CA ALA A 85 -16.74 0.38 -8.57
C ALA A 85 -17.53 -0.89 -8.90
N THR A 86 -18.60 -0.75 -9.70
CA THR A 86 -19.42 -1.88 -10.15
C THR A 86 -18.61 -2.88 -10.95
N GLN A 87 -17.79 -2.42 -11.91
CA GLN A 87 -16.94 -3.30 -12.68
C GLN A 87 -15.85 -3.97 -11.83
N ALA A 88 -15.30 -3.26 -10.82
CA ALA A 88 -14.32 -3.84 -9.90
C ALA A 88 -14.96 -4.96 -9.06
N GLN A 89 -16.18 -4.75 -8.58
CA GLN A 89 -16.97 -5.77 -7.88
C GLN A 89 -17.23 -6.98 -8.78
N HIS A 90 -17.64 -6.78 -10.04
CA HIS A 90 -17.85 -7.86 -11.00
C HIS A 90 -16.56 -8.62 -11.33
N LEU A 91 -15.44 -7.90 -11.52
CA LEU A 91 -14.12 -8.53 -11.69
C LEU A 91 -13.82 -9.43 -10.49
N TRP A 92 -13.99 -8.92 -9.27
CA TRP A 92 -13.71 -9.67 -8.05
C TRP A 92 -14.60 -10.92 -7.93
N VAL A 93 -15.91 -10.80 -8.13
CA VAL A 93 -16.84 -11.94 -8.13
C VAL A 93 -16.41 -13.04 -9.11
N ARG A 94 -15.88 -12.65 -10.27
CA ARG A 94 -15.37 -13.59 -11.28
C ARG A 94 -14.09 -14.29 -10.86
N ILE A 95 -13.14 -13.59 -10.24
CA ILE A 95 -11.81 -14.16 -9.92
C ILE A 95 -11.73 -14.80 -8.52
N ALA A 96 -12.52 -14.31 -7.56
CA ALA A 96 -12.48 -14.75 -6.16
C ALA A 96 -12.65 -16.26 -5.95
N PRO A 97 -13.52 -16.98 -6.70
CA PRO A 97 -13.66 -18.44 -6.56
C PRO A 97 -12.38 -19.22 -6.85
N HIS A 98 -11.41 -18.61 -7.54
CA HIS A 98 -10.14 -19.21 -7.91
C HIS A 98 -8.99 -18.87 -6.94
N LEU A 99 -9.27 -18.10 -5.89
CA LEU A 99 -8.27 -17.59 -4.94
C LEU A 99 -8.52 -18.16 -3.54
N HIS A 100 -7.44 -18.46 -2.81
CA HIS A 100 -7.53 -19.02 -1.45
C HIS A 100 -7.52 -17.93 -0.35
N PHE A 101 -7.76 -16.67 -0.73
CA PHE A 101 -7.78 -15.53 0.18
C PHE A 101 -8.97 -14.63 -0.13
N LYS A 102 -9.47 -13.96 0.91
CA LYS A 102 -10.64 -13.08 0.81
C LYS A 102 -10.28 -11.60 0.85
N SER A 103 -9.05 -11.28 1.26
CA SER A 103 -8.56 -9.92 1.36
C SER A 103 -7.29 -9.77 0.54
N CYS A 104 -7.26 -8.78 -0.34
CA CYS A 104 -6.13 -8.49 -1.22
C CYS A 104 -6.25 -7.08 -1.80
N ILE A 105 -5.26 -6.72 -2.59
CA ILE A 105 -5.21 -5.47 -3.34
C ILE A 105 -5.21 -5.82 -4.81
N LEU A 106 -6.08 -5.21 -5.60
CA LEU A 106 -6.10 -5.38 -7.05
C LEU A 106 -5.60 -4.11 -7.70
N ASP A 107 -4.57 -4.20 -8.52
CA ASP A 107 -4.24 -3.11 -9.44
C ASP A 107 -4.94 -3.38 -10.76
N VAL A 108 -5.65 -2.39 -11.27
CA VAL A 108 -6.55 -2.52 -12.42
C VAL A 108 -6.39 -1.35 -13.38
N TYR A 109 -6.69 -1.59 -14.65
CA TYR A 109 -6.73 -0.57 -15.69
C TYR A 109 -8.19 -0.31 -16.09
N ALA A 110 -8.59 0.96 -16.11
CA ALA A 110 -9.92 1.41 -16.55
C ALA A 110 -9.87 2.85 -17.08
N GLU A 111 -10.16 3.02 -18.37
CA GLU A 111 -10.27 4.32 -19.04
C GLU A 111 -11.61 4.99 -18.72
N VAL A 112 -11.76 5.49 -17.50
CA VAL A 112 -13.06 5.96 -16.96
C VAL A 112 -13.76 7.06 -17.79
N LEU A 113 -13.00 7.80 -18.62
CA LEU A 113 -13.57 8.79 -19.55
C LEU A 113 -14.27 8.17 -20.76
N ASN A 114 -13.89 6.96 -21.14
CA ASN A 114 -14.57 6.24 -22.21
C ASN A 114 -15.85 5.62 -21.63
N PRO A 115 -17.05 6.04 -22.06
CA PRO A 115 -18.30 5.50 -21.52
C PRO A 115 -18.42 4.00 -21.73
N GLU A 116 -17.70 3.39 -22.67
CA GLU A 116 -17.69 1.95 -22.93
C GLU A 116 -16.44 1.24 -22.39
N PHE A 117 -15.77 1.80 -21.37
CA PHE A 117 -14.59 1.16 -20.81
C PHE A 117 -14.91 -0.20 -20.18
N ASP A 118 -13.91 -1.09 -20.27
CA ASP A 118 -13.84 -2.36 -19.58
C ASP A 118 -12.64 -2.38 -18.63
N LEU A 119 -12.89 -2.80 -17.40
CA LEU A 119 -11.89 -2.93 -16.34
C LEU A 119 -11.05 -4.20 -16.53
N LYS A 120 -9.72 -4.03 -16.51
CA LYS A 120 -8.74 -5.11 -16.73
C LYS A 120 -7.87 -5.28 -15.49
N LEU A 121 -7.66 -6.52 -15.05
CA LEU A 121 -6.74 -6.84 -13.97
C LEU A 121 -5.29 -6.67 -14.44
N ILE A 122 -4.46 -6.00 -13.63
CA ILE A 122 -3.01 -5.84 -13.84
C ILE A 122 -2.24 -6.74 -12.87
N GLU A 123 -2.49 -6.59 -11.57
CA GLU A 123 -1.74 -7.27 -10.51
C GLU A 123 -2.64 -7.57 -9.31
N ILE A 124 -2.34 -8.66 -8.59
CA ILE A 124 -2.91 -8.94 -7.27
C ILE A 124 -1.80 -8.84 -6.23
N ASN A 125 -1.97 -7.93 -5.29
CA ASN A 125 -1.06 -7.62 -4.21
C ASN A 125 -1.62 -8.13 -2.86
N PRO A 126 -0.79 -8.53 -1.88
CA PRO A 126 -1.30 -9.02 -0.61
C PRO A 126 -1.86 -7.90 0.28
N TRP A 127 -2.80 -8.22 1.16
CA TRP A 127 -3.51 -7.23 1.99
C TRP A 127 -2.68 -6.66 3.16
N GLY A 128 -2.78 -5.35 3.36
CA GLY A 128 -2.47 -4.68 4.63
C GLY A 128 -1.09 -4.04 4.74
N ALA A 129 -0.91 -3.16 5.72
CA ALA A 129 0.37 -2.46 5.94
C ALA A 129 1.59 -3.35 6.15
N HIS A 130 1.37 -4.63 6.48
CA HIS A 130 2.42 -5.60 6.78
C HIS A 130 2.94 -6.32 5.53
N SER A 131 2.22 -6.25 4.40
CA SER A 131 2.52 -7.00 3.18
C SER A 131 3.39 -6.26 2.16
N GLY A 132 3.94 -5.09 2.50
CA GLY A 132 4.75 -4.29 1.56
C GLY A 132 3.95 -3.64 0.42
N SER A 133 2.63 -3.80 0.41
CA SER A 133 1.74 -3.14 -0.53
C SER A 133 1.54 -1.68 -0.14
N GLY A 134 1.84 -0.76 -1.07
CA GLY A 134 1.61 0.67 -0.88
C GLY A 134 0.11 0.99 -0.71
N SER A 135 -0.21 2.06 0.01
CA SER A 135 -1.59 2.47 0.29
C SER A 135 -2.10 3.63 -0.58
N LEU A 136 -1.24 4.23 -1.40
CA LEU A 136 -1.59 5.32 -2.33
C LEU A 136 -2.33 6.46 -1.62
N LEU A 137 -3.54 6.83 -2.07
CA LEU A 137 -4.36 7.89 -1.47
C LEU A 137 -5.08 7.48 -0.18
N PHE A 138 -4.84 6.26 0.29
CA PHE A 138 -5.27 5.83 1.62
C PHE A 138 -4.06 5.68 2.52
N HIS A 139 -4.27 5.82 3.82
CA HIS A 139 -3.31 5.47 4.84
C HIS A 139 -3.82 4.27 5.63
N TRP A 140 -3.02 3.21 5.71
CA TRP A 140 -3.45 1.94 6.32
C TRP A 140 -3.95 2.04 7.77
N LEU A 141 -3.54 3.07 8.49
CA LEU A 141 -3.86 3.25 9.91
C LEU A 141 -4.96 4.29 10.11
N ASP A 142 -4.84 5.42 9.43
CA ASP A 142 -5.78 6.53 9.60
C ASP A 142 -7.12 6.21 8.91
N ASP A 143 -7.09 5.44 7.82
CA ASP A 143 -8.28 4.97 7.10
C ASP A 143 -8.63 3.52 7.45
N ALA A 144 -8.21 3.02 8.62
CA ALA A 144 -8.45 1.63 8.99
C ALA A 144 -9.94 1.30 9.13
N ASP A 145 -10.79 2.28 9.42
CA ASP A 145 -12.25 2.14 9.45
C ASP A 145 -12.86 2.00 8.05
N ILE A 146 -12.25 2.62 7.04
CA ILE A 146 -12.62 2.48 5.62
C ILE A 146 -12.09 1.17 5.04
N LEU A 147 -10.82 0.85 5.31
CA LEU A 147 -10.14 -0.31 4.73
C LEU A 147 -10.47 -1.63 5.46
N ASP A 148 -10.75 -1.58 6.75
CA ASP A 148 -11.10 -2.74 7.57
C ASP A 148 -12.41 -2.49 8.35
N PRO A 149 -13.53 -2.27 7.63
CA PRO A 149 -14.80 -1.97 8.26
C PRO A 149 -15.27 -3.18 9.07
N ARG A 150 -15.72 -2.93 10.31
CA ARG A 150 -16.23 -4.00 11.20
C ARG A 150 -17.42 -4.74 10.60
N GLN A 151 -18.23 -4.04 9.83
CA GLN A 151 -19.38 -4.55 9.08
C GLN A 151 -19.39 -3.84 7.73
N PRO A 152 -19.14 -4.57 6.62
CA PRO A 152 -19.33 -4.01 5.28
C PRO A 152 -20.80 -3.65 5.09
N ASP A 153 -21.08 -2.41 4.73
CA ASP A 153 -22.41 -1.90 4.39
C ASP A 153 -22.67 -1.94 2.86
N GLY A 154 -21.69 -2.42 2.09
CA GLY A 154 -21.70 -2.41 0.64
C GLY A 154 -21.19 -1.12 0.02
N THR A 155 -20.76 -0.14 0.83
CA THR A 155 -20.18 1.12 0.35
C THR A 155 -18.74 0.89 -0.09
N THR A 156 -18.38 1.44 -1.25
CA THR A 156 -17.00 1.55 -1.73
C THR A 156 -16.56 3.01 -1.68
N THR A 157 -15.51 3.32 -0.92
CA THR A 157 -14.93 4.66 -0.90
C THR A 157 -13.93 4.86 -2.03
N ILE A 158 -14.08 5.91 -2.83
CA ILE A 158 -13.18 6.20 -3.94
C ILE A 158 -12.39 7.48 -3.65
N ARG A 159 -11.07 7.44 -3.79
CA ARG A 159 -10.18 8.61 -3.70
C ARG A 159 -9.44 8.83 -5.02
N LEU A 160 -9.43 10.08 -5.46
CA LEU A 160 -8.71 10.56 -6.63
C LEU A 160 -8.14 11.95 -6.33
N VAL A 161 -7.06 12.31 -7.02
CA VAL A 161 -6.49 13.66 -6.93
C VAL A 161 -7.35 14.59 -7.77
N GLU A 162 -7.93 15.61 -7.12
CA GLU A 162 -8.82 16.55 -7.81
C GLU A 162 -8.10 17.26 -8.96
N ALA A 163 -8.78 17.42 -10.10
CA ALA A 163 -8.24 18.03 -11.31
C ALA A 163 -7.97 19.56 -11.22
N ARG A 164 -7.94 20.15 -10.01
CA ARG A 164 -7.72 21.59 -9.80
C ARG A 164 -6.34 22.03 -10.31
N GLU A 165 -6.11 23.35 -10.35
CA GLU A 165 -4.85 24.04 -10.73
C GLU A 165 -3.59 23.62 -9.91
N ALA A 166 -3.67 22.56 -9.11
CA ALA A 166 -2.52 21.94 -8.47
C ALA A 166 -1.53 21.49 -9.55
N LYS A 167 -0.41 22.23 -9.68
CA LYS A 167 0.71 21.81 -10.53
C LYS A 167 1.07 20.36 -10.21
N ALA A 168 1.10 19.52 -11.25
CA ALA A 168 1.63 18.18 -11.14
C ALA A 168 3.05 18.26 -10.58
N LEU A 169 3.41 17.31 -9.70
CA LEU A 169 4.79 17.24 -9.23
C LEU A 169 5.72 17.01 -10.42
N THR A 170 6.83 17.72 -10.44
CA THR A 170 7.95 17.41 -11.30
C THR A 170 8.47 16.00 -10.96
N ARG A 171 9.16 15.39 -11.92
CA ARG A 171 9.78 14.07 -11.72
C ARG A 171 10.73 14.07 -10.52
N ASP A 172 11.44 15.17 -10.30
CA ASP A 172 12.42 15.30 -9.23
C ASP A 172 11.73 15.46 -7.86
N GLU A 173 10.64 16.22 -7.78
CA GLU A 173 9.82 16.31 -6.55
C GLU A 173 9.22 14.95 -6.20
N ALA A 174 8.59 14.27 -7.16
CA ALA A 174 8.06 12.92 -6.95
C ALA A 174 9.16 11.91 -6.56
N PHE A 175 10.36 12.06 -7.12
CA PHE A 175 11.51 11.21 -6.81
C PHE A 175 12.11 11.50 -5.43
N GLN A 176 12.14 12.76 -4.98
CA GLN A 176 12.57 13.14 -3.65
C GLN A 176 11.62 12.57 -2.59
N ILE A 177 10.32 12.69 -2.81
CA ILE A 177 9.30 12.06 -1.95
C ILE A 177 9.54 10.54 -1.85
N GLY A 178 9.76 9.87 -2.98
CA GLY A 178 10.01 8.43 -3.02
C GLY A 178 11.37 7.95 -2.46
N ARG A 179 12.35 8.84 -2.22
CA ARG A 179 13.69 8.50 -1.71
C ARG A 179 14.05 9.14 -0.36
N GLY A 180 13.33 10.18 0.08
CA GLY A 180 13.67 11.00 1.25
C GLY A 180 13.42 10.38 2.63
N GLY A 181 12.94 9.13 2.68
CA GLY A 181 12.38 8.56 3.90
C GLY A 181 10.86 8.65 3.80
N ILE A 182 10.28 7.53 3.39
CA ILE A 182 8.94 7.37 2.78
C ILE A 182 7.78 7.99 3.56
N ILE A 183 7.96 8.48 4.78
CA ILE A 183 6.81 8.88 5.60
C ILE A 183 6.92 10.31 6.17
N GLU A 184 8.12 10.80 6.49
CA GLU A 184 8.26 12.19 6.99
C GLU A 184 8.09 13.22 5.86
N ASP A 185 8.44 12.85 4.61
CA ASP A 185 8.40 13.77 3.47
C ASP A 185 7.09 13.72 2.67
N GLU A 186 6.48 12.53 2.55
CA GLU A 186 5.15 12.34 1.94
C GLU A 186 4.09 13.15 2.70
N LEU A 187 4.10 13.05 4.04
CA LEU A 187 3.16 13.77 4.90
C LEU A 187 3.40 15.28 4.91
N ARG A 188 4.65 15.75 4.85
CA ARG A 188 4.97 17.18 4.75
C ARG A 188 4.42 17.78 3.45
N CYS A 189 4.65 17.11 2.32
CA CYS A 189 4.17 17.59 1.02
C CYS A 189 2.63 17.64 0.96
N LEU A 190 1.95 16.67 1.57
CA LEU A 190 0.48 16.67 1.70
C LEU A 190 -0.03 17.75 2.66
N ARG A 191 0.67 18.00 3.78
CA ARG A 191 0.38 19.08 4.76
C ARG A 191 0.51 20.48 4.14
N GLU A 192 1.60 20.75 3.42
CA GLU A 192 1.85 22.05 2.77
C GLU A 192 0.80 22.41 1.72
N ARG A 193 0.13 21.40 1.15
CA ARG A 193 -0.91 21.58 0.13
C ARG A 193 -2.33 21.56 0.71
N GLY A 194 -2.48 21.41 2.02
CA GLY A 194 -3.77 21.39 2.71
C GLY A 194 -4.63 20.17 2.40
N LEU A 195 -4.00 19.04 2.01
CA LEU A 195 -4.68 17.87 1.45
C LEU A 195 -4.92 16.73 2.46
N GLU A 196 -4.46 16.79 3.72
CA GLU A 196 -4.89 15.81 4.73
C GLU A 196 -4.68 16.22 6.20
N TRP A 197 -5.56 15.69 7.06
CA TRP A 197 -5.59 15.78 8.52
C TRP A 197 -4.83 14.58 9.10
N VAL A 198 -3.77 14.76 9.90
CA VAL A 198 -2.97 13.63 10.46
C VAL A 198 -2.58 13.86 11.93
N LEU A 199 -2.60 12.77 12.70
CA LEU A 199 -2.16 12.64 14.10
C LEU A 199 -0.81 13.33 14.39
N ASN A 200 -0.70 13.95 15.57
CA ASN A 200 0.47 14.66 16.06
C ASN A 200 1.76 13.83 15.94
N ASP A 201 2.88 14.46 15.58
CA ASP A 201 4.20 13.87 15.29
C ASP A 201 4.68 12.90 16.39
N ASP A 202 4.33 13.18 17.66
CA ASP A 202 4.64 12.29 18.81
C ASP A 202 3.99 10.90 18.67
N ARG A 203 2.73 10.84 18.19
CA ARG A 203 1.97 9.59 18.00
C ARG A 203 2.51 8.78 16.84
N TYR A 204 2.97 9.47 15.80
CA TYR A 204 3.58 8.87 14.63
C TYR A 204 4.96 8.25 14.97
N ALA A 205 5.79 8.97 15.74
CA ALA A 205 7.09 8.47 16.22
C ALA A 205 6.94 7.26 17.17
N GLU A 206 5.97 7.29 18.09
CA GLU A 206 5.64 6.13 18.93
C GLU A 206 5.20 4.90 18.12
N PHE A 207 4.48 5.13 17.02
CA PHE A 207 4.00 4.07 16.14
C PHE A 207 5.13 3.44 15.31
N MET A 208 6.04 4.26 14.77
CA MET A 208 7.20 3.79 14.00
C MET A 208 8.28 3.12 14.87
N ALA A 209 8.26 3.37 16.18
CA ALA A 209 9.11 2.68 17.15
C ALA A 209 8.65 1.23 17.44
N LEU A 210 7.48 0.82 16.94
CA LEU A 210 6.99 -0.55 17.09
C LEU A 210 7.88 -1.52 16.28
N PRO A 211 8.41 -2.60 16.90
CA PRO A 211 9.34 -3.50 16.23
C PRO A 211 8.66 -4.23 15.07
N VAL A 212 9.36 -4.28 13.93
CA VAL A 212 9.00 -5.11 12.76
C VAL A 212 9.69 -6.48 12.90
N PRO A 213 8.99 -7.63 12.73
CA PRO A 213 9.51 -8.94 13.18
C PRO A 213 10.51 -9.59 12.22
N ASP A 214 11.51 -10.26 12.80
CA ASP A 214 12.18 -11.44 12.25
C ASP A 214 11.49 -12.71 12.77
N GLY A 215 11.51 -13.79 11.98
CA GLY A 215 10.61 -14.93 12.10
C GLY A 215 10.81 -15.89 13.29
N GLN A 216 11.30 -15.44 14.46
CA GLN A 216 11.68 -16.34 15.57
C GLN A 216 11.05 -16.11 16.95
N SER A 217 10.14 -15.16 17.17
CA SER A 217 9.48 -15.01 18.49
C SER A 217 7.99 -15.25 18.44
N GLY A 218 7.53 -16.23 19.25
CA GLY A 218 6.12 -16.49 19.49
C GLY A 218 5.48 -15.36 20.30
N LEU A 219 4.24 -15.01 19.93
CA LEU A 219 3.35 -13.95 20.46
C LEU A 219 3.45 -12.54 19.82
N THR A 220 3.47 -12.38 18.49
CA THR A 220 3.62 -11.01 17.95
C THR A 220 3.11 -10.78 16.52
N THR A 221 1.81 -10.64 16.32
CA THR A 221 1.28 -9.99 15.10
C THR A 221 1.15 -8.47 15.31
N ARG A 222 1.12 -7.65 14.24
CA ARG A 222 0.73 -6.21 14.37
C ARG A 222 -0.64 -6.05 15.04
N LYS A 223 -1.51 -7.06 14.91
CA LYS A 223 -2.79 -7.18 15.61
C LYS A 223 -2.61 -7.33 17.14
N ASP A 224 -1.55 -7.97 17.62
CA ASP A 224 -1.21 -8.06 19.05
C ASP A 224 -0.61 -6.75 19.57
N GLY A 225 0.26 -6.10 18.78
CA GLY A 225 0.74 -4.74 19.08
C GLY A 225 -0.39 -3.71 19.14
N LEU A 226 -1.34 -3.77 18.19
CA LEU A 226 -2.54 -2.94 18.18
C LEU A 226 -3.48 -3.28 19.36
N LYS A 227 -3.58 -4.55 19.77
CA LYS A 227 -4.32 -4.95 20.99
C LYS A 227 -3.68 -4.36 22.25
N ILE A 228 -2.36 -4.39 22.38
CA ILE A 228 -1.63 -3.82 23.52
C ILE A 228 -1.79 -2.30 23.56
N PHE A 229 -1.63 -1.63 22.41
CA PHE A 229 -1.86 -0.19 22.27
C PHE A 229 -3.30 0.21 22.67
N ARG A 230 -4.30 -0.55 22.21
CA ARG A 230 -5.70 -0.35 22.60
C ARG A 230 -5.97 -0.62 24.08
N LYS A 231 -5.29 -1.58 24.70
CA LYS A 231 -5.39 -1.85 26.16
C LYS A 231 -4.78 -0.72 27.01
N GLY A 232 -3.69 -0.11 26.55
CA GLY A 232 -3.08 1.06 27.20
C GLY A 232 -4.01 2.29 27.25
N LEU A 233 -4.96 2.42 26.32
CA LEU A 233 -5.99 3.46 26.35
C LEU A 233 -7.09 3.22 27.40
N VAL A 234 -7.22 2.00 27.92
CA VAL A 234 -8.23 1.61 28.93
C VAL A 234 -7.66 1.68 30.36
N GLY A 235 -6.39 2.09 30.52
CA GLY A 235 -5.77 2.27 31.83
C GLY A 235 -5.17 1.00 32.45
N GLU A 236 -5.04 -0.10 31.70
CA GLU A 236 -4.25 -1.24 32.17
C GLU A 236 -2.75 -0.92 32.07
N VAL A 237 -2.12 -0.70 33.22
CA VAL A 237 -0.69 -0.38 33.33
C VAL A 237 0.15 -1.62 33.02
N THR A 238 0.59 -1.77 31.77
CA THR A 238 1.72 -2.66 31.48
C THR A 238 3.01 -1.91 31.80
N GLY A 239 3.75 -2.34 32.82
CA GLY A 239 4.95 -1.67 33.38
C GLY A 239 6.17 -1.58 32.46
N VAL A 240 6.04 -1.86 31.17
CA VAL A 240 7.11 -1.74 30.17
C VAL A 240 6.76 -0.58 29.25
N ARG A 241 7.48 0.54 29.36
CA ARG A 241 7.28 1.66 28.45
C ARG A 241 8.01 1.37 27.13
N PRO A 242 7.47 1.77 25.97
CA PRO A 242 8.11 1.53 24.66
C PRO A 242 9.59 1.98 24.59
N ARG A 243 9.95 3.06 25.31
CA ARG A 243 11.32 3.58 25.43
C ARG A 243 12.30 2.65 26.18
N ASP A 244 11.79 1.73 26.97
CA ASP A 244 12.58 0.77 27.76
C ASP A 244 12.89 -0.50 26.94
N HIS A 245 12.39 -0.58 25.70
CA HIS A 245 12.64 -1.70 24.81
C HIS A 245 14.13 -1.76 24.42
N PRO A 246 14.83 -2.90 24.56
CA PRO A 246 16.27 -3.04 24.31
C PRO A 246 16.72 -2.55 22.92
N ARG A 247 15.83 -2.66 21.92
CA ARG A 247 16.07 -2.18 20.55
C ARG A 247 16.04 -0.65 20.42
N PHE A 248 15.18 0.03 21.18
CA PHE A 248 15.14 1.50 21.22
C PHE A 248 16.43 2.05 21.82
N LEU A 249 16.90 1.45 22.91
CA LEU A 249 18.19 1.77 23.52
C LEU A 249 19.37 1.55 22.57
N LYS A 250 19.32 0.50 21.74
CA LYS A 250 20.35 0.21 20.73
C LYS A 250 20.35 1.22 19.58
N LEU A 251 19.17 1.62 19.08
CA LEU A 251 19.02 2.62 18.03
C LEU A 251 19.43 4.02 18.51
N LYS A 252 19.03 4.41 19.72
CA LYS A 252 19.44 5.66 20.36
C LYS A 252 20.96 5.76 20.48
N ARG A 253 21.62 4.69 20.95
CA ARG A 253 23.10 4.64 21.04
C ARG A 253 23.78 4.77 19.67
N ALA A 254 23.21 4.19 18.62
CA ALA A 254 23.76 4.29 17.26
C ALA A 254 23.62 5.72 16.69
N TYR A 255 22.50 6.39 16.97
CA TYR A 255 22.26 7.79 16.57
C TYR A 255 23.15 8.76 17.34
N GLU A 256 23.34 8.54 18.64
CA GLU A 256 24.22 9.37 19.48
C GLU A 256 25.71 9.18 19.14
N ALA A 257 26.11 8.00 18.65
CA ALA A 257 27.48 7.72 18.23
C ALA A 257 27.84 8.30 16.84
N THR A 258 26.87 8.84 16.11
CA THR A 258 27.06 9.43 14.77
C THR A 258 26.96 10.96 14.77
N ARG A 259 26.87 11.57 15.96
CA ARG A 259 27.07 13.02 16.20
C ARG A 259 28.43 13.24 16.85
#